data_AF-A0A4V1ULB3-F1
#
_entry.id   AF-A0A4V1ULB3-F1
#
_cell.length_a   1.000
_cell.length_b   1.000
_cell.length_c   1.000
_cell.angle_alpha   90.00
_cell.angle_beta   90.00
_cell.angle_gamma   90.00
#
_symmetry.space_group_name_H-M   'P 1'
#
loop_
_entity.id
_entity.type
_entity.pdbx_description
1 polymer ?
#
loop_
_entity_poly.entity_id
_entity_poly.type
_entity_poly.pdbx_seq_one_letter_code
_entity_poly.pdbx_strand_id
1 'polypeptide(L)'
;MLVEIARRMTAAGYQIIVKDHPLQFGFRQTGLLERLKAFPNVVIVPYEVSGNALLARCGVNVTATGTLGLQAGLLGNVSITGEAYYVTADDFVVLRDPSDLETLAETVSGRTPPVPLRDRQARIIANLLQGSFDADFFSFKDFDPAHPNPAASDLGRRLGERLRALGPEGEDWHGRHMPRGGGGHDGSPLN
;
A
#
# COMPACT_ATOMS: atom_id res chain seq x y z
N MET A 1 -13.70 13.07 8.25
CA MET A 1 -12.40 12.67 7.69
C MET A 1 -12.44 12.45 6.18
N LEU A 2 -13.06 11.39 5.62
CA LEU A 2 -13.01 11.11 4.17
C LEU A 2 -13.49 12.25 3.25
N VAL A 3 -14.61 12.89 3.60
CA VAL A 3 -15.14 14.06 2.86
C VAL A 3 -14.16 15.23 2.89
N GLU A 4 -13.47 15.42 4.02
CA GLU A 4 -12.50 16.50 4.18
C GLU A 4 -11.22 16.23 3.37
N ILE A 5 -10.75 14.99 3.34
CA ILE A 5 -9.65 14.55 2.45
C ILE A 5 -10.04 14.82 0.99
N ALA A 6 -11.23 14.38 0.57
CA ALA A 6 -11.71 14.60 -0.80
C ALA A 6 -11.77 16.09 -1.16
N ARG A 7 -12.26 16.94 -0.23
CA ARG A 7 -12.30 18.40 -0.40
C ARG A 7 -10.90 18.99 -0.62
N ARG A 8 -9.95 18.67 0.26
CA ARG A 8 -8.57 19.18 0.22
C ARG A 8 -7.85 18.74 -1.04
N MET A 9 -7.91 17.45 -1.37
CA MET A 9 -7.26 16.89 -2.55
C MET A 9 -7.89 17.40 -3.84
N THR A 10 -9.22 17.58 -3.89
CA THR A 10 -9.89 18.23 -5.03
C THR A 10 -9.41 19.67 -5.21
N ALA A 11 -9.30 20.44 -4.12
CA ALA A 11 -8.79 21.81 -4.16
C ALA A 11 -7.32 21.89 -4.64
N ALA A 12 -6.54 20.84 -4.37
CA ALA A 12 -5.18 20.66 -4.87
C ALA A 12 -5.11 20.12 -6.31
N GLY A 13 -6.24 19.97 -7.01
CA GLY A 13 -6.29 19.57 -8.42
C GLY A 13 -6.32 18.05 -8.68
N TYR A 14 -6.44 17.22 -7.64
CA TYR A 14 -6.54 15.78 -7.82
C TYR A 14 -7.93 15.34 -8.31
N GLN A 15 -7.96 14.33 -9.17
CA GLN A 15 -9.16 13.52 -9.39
C GLN A 15 -9.27 12.46 -8.29
N ILE A 16 -10.45 12.34 -7.69
CA ILE A 16 -10.69 11.46 -6.55
C ILE A 16 -11.52 10.27 -7.01
N ILE A 17 -10.93 9.08 -6.92
CA ILE A 17 -11.64 7.83 -7.22
C ILE A 17 -12.04 7.19 -5.89
N VAL A 18 -13.34 7.09 -5.63
CA VAL A 18 -13.88 6.48 -4.43
C VAL A 18 -14.27 5.04 -4.73
N LYS A 19 -13.57 4.12 -4.08
CA LYS A 19 -13.83 2.69 -4.13
C LYS A 19 -14.33 2.19 -2.78
N ASP A 20 -15.48 1.52 -2.79
CA ASP A 20 -16.03 0.90 -1.59
C ASP A 20 -15.71 -0.61 -1.54
N HIS A 21 -15.64 -1.18 -0.34
CA HIS A 21 -15.41 -2.61 -0.17
C HIS A 21 -16.64 -3.40 -0.65
N PRO A 22 -16.49 -4.53 -1.37
CA PRO A 22 -17.64 -5.30 -1.87
C PRO A 22 -18.66 -5.68 -0.78
N LEU A 23 -18.17 -6.03 0.42
CA LEU A 23 -19.02 -6.34 1.58
C LEU A 23 -19.82 -5.14 2.14
N GLN A 24 -19.60 -3.93 1.63
CA GLN A 24 -20.38 -2.74 1.99
C GLN A 24 -21.56 -2.50 1.05
N PHE A 25 -21.74 -3.33 0.02
CA PHE A 25 -22.92 -3.28 -0.83
C PHE A 25 -24.18 -3.46 0.00
N GLY A 26 -25.07 -2.46 -0.06
CA GLY A 26 -26.30 -2.42 0.74
C GLY A 26 -26.15 -1.92 2.19
N PHE A 27 -24.92 -1.77 2.70
CA PHE A 27 -24.65 -1.31 4.07
C PHE A 27 -24.08 0.11 4.14
N ARG A 28 -23.43 0.58 3.07
CA ARG A 28 -22.84 1.91 3.01
C ARG A 28 -23.91 2.99 3.16
N GLN A 29 -23.67 3.93 4.08
CA GLN A 29 -24.52 5.11 4.22
C GLN A 29 -24.52 5.94 2.94
N THR A 30 -25.68 6.05 2.31
CA THR A 30 -25.88 6.84 1.09
C THR A 30 -25.51 8.31 1.28
N GLY A 31 -25.78 8.88 2.47
CA GLY A 31 -25.41 10.25 2.81
C GLY A 31 -23.91 10.54 2.74
N LEU A 32 -23.05 9.55 2.99
CA LEU A 32 -21.60 9.72 2.78
C LEU A 32 -21.27 9.83 1.29
N LEU A 33 -21.85 8.96 0.47
CA LEU A 33 -21.61 8.94 -0.98
C LEU A 33 -22.12 10.23 -1.63
N GLU A 34 -23.28 10.74 -1.24
CA GLU A 34 -23.81 11.99 -1.77
C GLU A 34 -22.94 13.19 -1.39
N ARG A 35 -22.42 13.25 -0.16
CA ARG A 35 -21.46 14.28 0.25
C ARG A 35 -20.15 14.23 -0.54
N LEU A 36 -19.70 13.04 -0.95
CA LEU A 36 -18.51 12.87 -1.78
C LEU A 36 -18.80 13.26 -3.23
N LYS A 37 -19.94 12.85 -3.80
CA LYS A 37 -20.36 13.22 -5.18
C LYS A 37 -20.61 14.71 -5.37
N ALA A 38 -20.82 15.46 -4.29
CA ALA A 38 -20.96 16.91 -4.36
C ALA A 38 -19.69 17.61 -4.86
N PHE A 39 -18.52 16.95 -4.84
CA PHE A 39 -17.29 17.48 -5.43
C PHE A 39 -17.18 17.10 -6.92
N PRO A 40 -16.89 18.06 -7.81
CA PRO A 40 -16.90 17.82 -9.27
C PRO A 40 -15.84 16.82 -9.75
N ASN A 41 -14.75 16.66 -8.99
CA ASN A 41 -13.64 15.77 -9.35
C ASN A 41 -13.73 14.40 -8.68
N VAL A 42 -14.86 14.05 -8.07
CA VAL A 42 -15.07 12.75 -7.43
C VAL A 42 -15.80 11.80 -8.37
N VAL A 43 -15.22 10.61 -8.57
CA VAL A 43 -15.82 9.49 -9.30
C VAL A 43 -16.00 8.32 -8.33
N ILE A 44 -17.24 7.87 -8.15
CA ILE A 44 -17.53 6.63 -7.43
C ILE A 44 -17.54 5.48 -8.42
N VAL A 45 -16.77 4.43 -8.14
CA VAL A 45 -16.71 3.24 -9.00
C VAL A 45 -17.63 2.12 -8.51
N PRO A 46 -18.09 1.22 -9.40
CA PRO A 46 -18.86 0.03 -8.99
C PRO A 46 -18.15 -0.86 -7.96
N TYR A 47 -18.92 -1.64 -7.20
CA TYR A 47 -18.42 -2.50 -6.11
C TYR A 47 -17.57 -3.66 -6.62
N GLU A 48 -17.70 -4.03 -7.89
CA GLU A 48 -17.00 -5.14 -8.55
C GLU A 48 -15.62 -4.72 -9.06
N VAL A 49 -15.36 -3.41 -9.20
CA VAL A 49 -14.07 -2.91 -9.67
C VAL A 49 -12.97 -3.30 -8.70
N SER A 50 -11.91 -3.95 -9.18
CA SER A 50 -10.78 -4.36 -8.32
C SER A 50 -10.03 -3.16 -7.76
N GLY A 51 -9.78 -3.15 -6.44
CA GLY A 51 -8.93 -2.14 -5.79
C GLY A 51 -7.51 -2.14 -6.35
N ASN A 52 -6.93 -3.31 -6.61
CA ASN A 52 -5.60 -3.45 -7.19
C ASN A 52 -5.52 -2.85 -8.59
N ALA A 53 -6.57 -3.01 -9.40
CA ALA A 53 -6.63 -2.43 -10.74
C ALA A 53 -6.68 -0.89 -10.68
N LEU A 54 -7.28 -0.31 -9.64
CA LEU A 54 -7.26 1.13 -9.42
C LEU A 54 -5.89 1.62 -8.93
N LEU A 55 -5.24 0.87 -8.02
CA LEU A 55 -3.90 1.22 -7.53
C LEU A 55 -2.88 1.32 -8.66
N ALA A 56 -2.95 0.44 -9.66
CA ALA A 56 -2.07 0.48 -10.83
C ALA A 56 -2.27 1.74 -11.71
N ARG A 57 -3.36 2.49 -11.52
CA ARG A 57 -3.71 3.70 -12.28
C ARG A 57 -3.65 4.99 -11.44
N CYS A 58 -3.48 4.87 -10.13
CA CYS A 58 -3.48 6.01 -9.21
C CYS A 58 -2.07 6.21 -8.65
N GLY A 59 -1.57 7.46 -8.63
CA GLY A 59 -0.30 7.77 -7.98
C GLY A 59 -0.40 7.90 -6.45
N VAL A 60 -1.61 8.05 -5.91
CA VAL A 60 -1.90 8.25 -4.49
C VAL A 60 -3.05 7.33 -4.06
N ASN A 61 -2.89 6.67 -2.93
CA ASN A 61 -3.93 5.88 -2.27
C ASN A 61 -4.24 6.47 -0.89
N VAL A 62 -5.52 6.45 -0.51
CA VAL A 62 -5.97 6.79 0.85
C VAL A 62 -6.75 5.62 1.42
N THR A 63 -6.36 5.16 2.60
CA THR A 63 -7.14 4.21 3.40
C THR A 63 -7.13 4.60 4.87
N ALA A 64 -7.98 3.98 5.69
CA ALA A 64 -7.87 4.11 7.14
C ALA A 64 -6.80 3.15 7.65
N THR A 65 -7.10 1.85 7.68
CA THR A 65 -6.14 0.80 8.08
C THR A 65 -6.18 -0.40 7.13
N GLY A 66 -6.84 -0.24 5.98
CA GLY A 66 -7.05 -1.32 5.03
C GLY A 66 -5.77 -1.77 4.33
N THR A 67 -5.74 -3.01 3.87
CA THR A 67 -4.57 -3.61 3.20
C THR A 67 -4.21 -2.93 1.87
N LEU A 68 -5.12 -2.19 1.25
CA LEU A 68 -4.83 -1.36 0.07
C LEU A 68 -3.73 -0.32 0.35
N GLY A 69 -3.57 0.13 1.61
CA GLY A 69 -2.48 1.01 1.99
C GLY A 69 -1.12 0.34 1.84
N LEU A 70 -0.98 -0.90 2.33
CA LEU A 70 0.23 -1.71 2.15
C LEU A 70 0.51 -1.96 0.66
N GLN A 71 -0.51 -2.39 -0.09
CA GLN A 71 -0.38 -2.68 -1.52
C GLN A 71 0.08 -1.45 -2.31
N ALA A 72 -0.49 -0.28 -2.02
CA ALA A 72 -0.07 0.98 -2.64
C ALA A 72 1.41 1.29 -2.31
N GLY A 73 1.84 1.09 -1.07
CA GLY A 73 3.22 1.29 -0.67
C GLY A 73 4.20 0.39 -1.43
N LEU A 74 3.86 -0.90 -1.58
CA LEU A 74 4.66 -1.88 -2.32
C LEU A 74 4.70 -1.60 -3.83
N LEU A 75 3.67 -0.97 -4.40
CA LEU A 75 3.62 -0.57 -5.80
C LEU A 75 4.38 0.73 -6.11
N GLY A 76 4.91 1.41 -5.08
CA GLY A 76 5.62 2.67 -5.26
C GLY A 76 4.74 3.91 -5.15
N ASN A 77 3.43 3.76 -4.99
CA ASN A 77 2.50 4.88 -4.85
C ASN A 77 2.70 5.62 -3.52
N VAL A 78 2.25 6.87 -3.46
CA VAL A 78 2.08 7.56 -2.17
C VAL A 78 0.89 6.91 -1.45
N SER A 79 1.13 6.35 -0.28
CA SER A 79 0.09 5.68 0.50
C SER A 79 -0.20 6.47 1.76
N ILE A 80 -1.41 7.01 1.83
CA ILE A 80 -1.95 7.74 2.98
C ILE A 80 -2.81 6.78 3.80
N THR A 81 -2.52 6.67 5.08
CA THR A 81 -3.13 5.71 6.00
C THR A 81 -3.23 6.30 7.40
N GLY A 82 -4.10 5.78 8.24
CA GLY A 82 -3.96 5.90 9.69
C GLY A 82 -2.84 5.00 10.21
N GLU A 83 -2.74 4.88 11.53
CA GLU A 83 -1.79 3.97 12.18
C GLU A 83 -2.20 2.51 11.91
N ALA A 84 -1.40 1.81 11.11
CA ALA A 84 -1.61 0.41 10.74
C ALA A 84 -0.32 -0.39 10.90
N TYR A 85 -0.45 -1.71 11.09
CA TYR A 85 0.66 -2.62 11.40
C TYR A 85 1.81 -2.64 10.37
N TYR A 86 1.54 -2.22 9.13
CA TYR A 86 2.53 -2.21 8.05
C TYR A 86 3.22 -0.86 7.85
N VAL A 87 2.83 0.17 8.61
CA VAL A 87 3.31 1.54 8.43
C VAL A 87 4.74 1.66 8.92
N THR A 88 5.58 2.25 8.08
CA THR A 88 6.91 2.74 8.44
C THR A 88 6.92 4.27 8.34
N ALA A 89 7.80 4.93 9.11
CA ALA A 89 7.85 6.39 9.19
C ALA A 89 8.15 7.05 7.83
N ASP A 90 9.03 6.44 7.03
CA ASP A 90 9.51 7.05 5.79
C ASP A 90 8.67 6.67 4.57
N ASP A 91 7.96 5.54 4.59
CA ASP A 91 7.32 5.02 3.38
C ASP A 91 5.83 5.38 3.26
N PHE A 92 5.18 5.89 4.31
CA PHE A 92 3.73 6.19 4.35
C PHE A 92 3.41 7.58 4.90
N VAL A 93 2.36 8.21 4.37
CA VAL A 93 1.79 9.42 4.99
C VAL A 93 0.79 8.96 6.04
N VAL A 94 1.10 9.23 7.31
CA VAL A 94 0.29 8.74 8.42
C VAL A 94 -0.58 9.87 8.97
N LEU A 95 -1.90 9.71 8.88
CA LEU A 95 -2.88 10.61 9.49
C LEU A 95 -3.17 10.11 10.92
N ARG A 96 -2.72 10.86 11.91
CA ARG A 96 -2.93 10.59 13.34
C ARG A 96 -4.04 11.44 13.91
N ASP A 97 -4.12 12.70 13.49
CA ASP A 97 -5.09 13.65 14.01
C ASP A 97 -5.64 14.58 12.91
N PRO A 98 -6.73 15.32 13.19
CA PRO A 98 -7.34 16.18 12.18
C PRO A 98 -6.44 17.27 11.61
N SER A 99 -5.41 17.71 12.34
CA SER A 99 -4.50 18.77 11.89
C SER A 99 -3.58 18.29 10.75
N ASP A 100 -3.32 16.98 10.64
CA ASP A 100 -2.59 16.40 9.50
C ASP A 100 -3.28 16.66 8.15
N LEU A 101 -4.59 16.93 8.16
CA LEU A 101 -5.34 17.25 6.95
C LEU A 101 -5.03 18.64 6.39
N GLU A 102 -4.47 19.54 7.21
CA GLU A 102 -4.17 20.92 6.81
C GLU A 102 -3.03 20.97 5.81
N THR A 103 -2.00 20.13 6.02
CA THR A 103 -0.78 20.05 5.20
C THR A 103 -0.77 18.82 4.27
N LEU A 104 -1.89 18.08 4.19
CA LEU A 104 -1.95 16.82 3.46
C LEU A 104 -1.54 16.95 1.98
N ALA A 105 -2.09 17.93 1.27
CA ALA A 105 -1.79 18.12 -0.16
C ALA A 105 -0.32 18.50 -0.39
N GLU A 106 0.26 19.32 0.49
CA GLU A 106 1.67 19.72 0.44
C GLU A 106 2.57 18.52 0.74
N THR A 107 2.24 17.73 1.77
CA THR A 107 2.95 16.50 2.11
C THR A 107 2.94 15.49 0.95
N VAL A 108 1.82 15.36 0.25
CA VAL A 108 1.70 14.43 -0.89
C VAL A 108 2.48 14.93 -2.11
N SER A 109 2.41 16.23 -2.43
CA SER A 109 3.11 16.81 -3.58
C SER A 109 4.61 16.94 -3.38
N GLY A 110 5.06 17.20 -2.14
CA GLY A 110 6.47 17.28 -1.77
C GLY A 110 7.16 15.92 -1.62
N ARG A 111 6.41 14.82 -1.64
CA ARG A 111 6.99 13.48 -1.55
C ARG A 111 7.78 13.16 -2.81
N THR A 112 9.08 13.04 -2.64
CA THR A 112 9.96 12.47 -3.66
C THR A 112 9.64 10.99 -3.80
N PRO A 113 9.50 10.45 -5.02
CA PRO A 113 9.42 9.02 -5.22
C PRO A 113 10.63 8.36 -4.54
N PRO A 114 10.45 7.21 -3.89
CA PRO A 114 11.48 6.68 -3.03
C PRO A 114 12.71 6.26 -3.85
N VAL A 115 13.85 6.20 -3.15
CA VAL A 115 14.92 5.18 -3.23
C VAL A 115 14.46 3.96 -4.06
N PRO A 116 15.33 3.28 -4.86
CA PRO A 116 14.91 2.19 -5.75
C PRO A 116 13.81 1.32 -5.14
N LEU A 117 12.70 1.12 -5.87
CA LEU A 117 11.47 0.55 -5.31
C LEU A 117 11.69 -0.71 -4.46
N ARG A 118 12.67 -1.54 -4.85
CA ARG A 118 13.08 -2.72 -4.11
C ARG A 118 13.52 -2.44 -2.66
N ASP A 119 14.23 -1.35 -2.41
CA ASP A 119 14.68 -0.98 -1.07
C ASP A 119 13.49 -0.59 -0.19
N ARG A 120 12.53 0.15 -0.76
CA ARG A 120 11.27 0.46 -0.09
C ARG A 120 10.47 -0.81 0.21
N GLN A 121 10.32 -1.69 -0.78
CA GLN A 121 9.64 -2.98 -0.59
C GLN A 121 10.30 -3.80 0.52
N ALA A 122 11.63 -3.87 0.55
CA ALA A 122 12.39 -4.58 1.57
C ALA A 122 12.12 -4.01 2.97
N ARG A 123 12.13 -2.68 3.15
CA ARG A 123 11.81 -2.05 4.45
C ARG A 123 10.38 -2.34 4.91
N ILE A 124 9.40 -2.19 4.02
CA ILE A 124 7.99 -2.44 4.33
C ILE A 124 7.78 -3.90 4.71
N ILE A 125 8.33 -4.84 3.95
CA ILE A 125 8.23 -6.28 4.21
C ILE A 125 8.94 -6.64 5.51
N ALA A 126 10.14 -6.10 5.76
CA ALA A 126 10.87 -6.34 7.00
C ALA A 126 10.06 -5.89 8.22
N ASN A 127 9.49 -4.68 8.19
CA ASN A 127 8.63 -4.17 9.26
C ASN A 127 7.40 -5.06 9.48
N LEU A 128 6.75 -5.48 8.39
CA LEU A 128 5.61 -6.40 8.46
C LEU A 128 5.98 -7.74 9.10
N LEU A 129 7.10 -8.33 8.69
CA LEU A 129 7.58 -9.60 9.22
C LEU A 129 7.97 -9.48 10.70
N GLN A 130 8.64 -8.41 11.11
CA GLN A 130 8.98 -8.16 12.51
C GLN A 130 7.73 -8.08 13.40
N GLY A 131 6.67 -7.40 12.94
CA GLY A 131 5.42 -7.28 13.69
C GLY A 131 4.51 -8.52 13.64
N SER A 132 4.79 -9.51 12.79
CA SER A 132 3.94 -10.69 12.61
C SER A 132 4.27 -11.86 13.55
N PHE A 133 5.35 -11.74 14.33
CA PHE A 133 5.85 -12.81 15.20
C PHE A 133 6.19 -12.23 16.58
N ASP A 134 5.70 -12.88 17.64
CA ASP A 134 6.02 -12.53 19.03
C ASP A 134 7.48 -12.88 19.42
N ALA A 135 8.22 -13.48 18.49
CA ALA A 135 9.63 -13.77 18.61
C ALA A 135 10.37 -12.97 17.54
N ASP A 136 11.54 -12.43 17.90
CA ASP A 136 12.49 -11.96 16.92
C ASP A 136 12.83 -13.16 16.02
N PHE A 137 12.54 -13.09 14.72
CA PHE A 137 12.82 -14.18 13.76
C PHE A 137 14.28 -14.66 13.85
N PHE A 138 15.14 -13.79 14.37
CA PHE A 138 16.55 -13.98 14.53
C PHE A 138 17.01 -13.78 15.98
N SER A 139 16.26 -14.31 16.96
CA SER A 139 16.73 -14.47 18.34
C SER A 139 17.95 -15.41 18.48
N PHE A 140 18.67 -15.69 17.40
CA PHE A 140 20.00 -16.24 17.45
C PHE A 140 20.91 -15.20 18.08
N LYS A 141 21.47 -15.54 19.24
CA LYS A 141 22.54 -14.77 19.88
C LYS A 141 23.57 -14.35 18.83
N ASP A 142 23.93 -13.06 18.82
CA ASP A 142 24.90 -12.43 17.90
C ASP A 142 24.46 -12.31 16.42
N PHE A 143 23.16 -12.26 16.11
CA PHE A 143 22.70 -11.95 14.75
C PHE A 143 23.03 -10.50 14.35
N ASP A 144 23.94 -10.37 13.37
CA ASP A 144 24.25 -9.12 12.70
C ASP A 144 23.66 -9.17 11.27
N PRO A 145 22.69 -8.31 10.92
CA PRO A 145 22.14 -8.27 9.56
C PRO A 145 23.18 -7.87 8.49
N ALA A 146 24.28 -7.21 8.87
CA ALA A 146 25.41 -6.94 7.97
C ALA A 146 26.32 -8.16 7.81
N HIS A 147 26.32 -9.09 8.77
CA HIS A 147 27.13 -10.31 8.78
C HIS A 147 26.31 -11.52 9.28
N PRO A 148 25.26 -11.93 8.56
CA PRO A 148 24.37 -12.98 9.04
C PRO A 148 25.14 -14.31 9.11
N ASN A 149 24.97 -15.05 10.21
CA ASN A 149 25.57 -16.38 10.29
C ASN A 149 24.97 -17.30 9.21
N PRO A 150 25.72 -18.30 8.70
CA PRO A 150 25.27 -19.12 7.57
C PRO A 150 23.94 -19.84 7.81
N ALA A 151 23.64 -20.24 9.05
CA ALA A 151 22.39 -20.91 9.39
C ALA A 151 21.17 -19.98 9.31
N ALA A 152 21.31 -18.72 9.74
CA ALA A 152 20.27 -17.71 9.61
C ALA A 152 20.02 -17.35 8.14
N SER A 153 21.08 -17.24 7.32
CA SER A 153 20.95 -17.06 5.87
C SER A 153 20.23 -18.24 5.20
N ASP A 154 20.57 -19.48 5.57
CA ASP A 154 19.91 -20.66 5.02
C ASP A 154 18.44 -20.77 5.45
N LEU A 155 18.13 -20.45 6.71
CA LEU A 155 16.76 -20.40 7.21
C LEU A 155 15.94 -19.33 6.46
N GLY A 156 16.47 -18.11 6.32
CA GLY A 156 15.82 -17.03 5.58
C GLY A 156 15.57 -17.41 4.12
N ARG A 157 16.56 -18.04 3.47
CA ARG A 157 16.42 -18.58 2.11
C ARG A 157 15.30 -19.61 2.01
N ARG A 158 15.28 -20.61 2.90
CA ARG A 158 14.28 -21.69 2.92
C ARG A 158 12.88 -21.19 3.25
N LEU A 159 12.76 -20.24 4.18
CA LEU A 159 11.48 -19.59 4.48
C LEU A 159 10.97 -18.83 3.26
N GLY A 160 11.84 -18.06 2.59
CA GLY A 160 11.50 -17.38 1.33
C GLY A 160 11.05 -18.35 0.23
N GLU A 161 11.72 -19.49 0.09
CA GLU A 161 11.32 -20.57 -0.83
C GLU A 161 9.95 -21.14 -0.45
N ARG A 162 9.70 -21.36 0.85
CA ARG A 162 8.44 -21.92 1.33
C ARG A 162 7.28 -20.94 1.15
N LEU A 163 7.48 -19.65 1.42
CA LEU A 163 6.47 -18.61 1.19
C LEU A 163 6.11 -18.51 -0.29
N ARG A 164 7.09 -18.59 -1.20
CA ARG A 164 6.85 -18.67 -2.65
C ARG A 164 6.01 -19.91 -3.02
N ALA A 165 6.29 -21.05 -2.38
CA ALA A 165 5.53 -22.29 -2.61
C ALA A 165 4.12 -22.29 -1.99
N LEU A 166 3.81 -21.39 -1.04
CA LEU A 166 2.53 -21.28 -0.35
C LEU A 166 1.58 -20.24 -0.95
N GLY A 167 1.99 -19.51 -2.00
CA GLY A 167 1.05 -18.76 -2.84
C GLY A 167 -0.04 -19.69 -3.41
N PRO A 168 -1.25 -19.20 -3.72
CA PRO A 168 -2.34 -20.04 -4.18
C PRO A 168 -1.91 -20.82 -5.43
N GLU A 169 -1.84 -22.14 -5.28
CA GLU A 169 -1.47 -23.17 -6.28
C GLU A 169 -0.43 -22.74 -7.34
N GLY A 170 0.83 -22.60 -6.94
CA GLY A 170 1.95 -22.63 -7.89
C GLY A 170 1.97 -21.53 -8.96
N GLU A 171 1.19 -20.45 -8.78
CA GLU A 171 1.27 -19.30 -9.68
C GLU A 171 2.61 -18.57 -9.49
N ASP A 172 3.36 -18.41 -10.60
CA ASP A 172 4.48 -17.48 -10.69
C ASP A 172 3.92 -16.06 -10.83
N TRP A 173 3.99 -15.28 -9.74
CA TRP A 173 3.48 -13.91 -9.71
C TRP A 173 4.25 -12.99 -10.66
N HIS A 174 5.48 -13.34 -11.02
CA HIS A 174 6.32 -12.62 -11.98
C HIS A 174 6.01 -12.99 -13.44
N GLY A 175 5.29 -14.11 -13.66
CA GLY A 175 5.03 -14.69 -14.98
C GLY A 175 3.67 -14.32 -15.62
N ARG A 176 2.82 -13.51 -14.97
CA ARG A 176 1.54 -13.12 -15.59
C ARG A 176 1.79 -12.20 -16.78
N HIS A 177 1.36 -12.64 -17.97
CA HIS A 177 0.96 -11.72 -19.04
C HIS A 177 -0.19 -10.87 -18.51
N MET A 178 0.16 -9.68 -18.01
CA MET A 178 -0.78 -8.60 -17.81
C MET A 178 -1.49 -8.29 -19.14
N PRO A 179 -2.75 -7.82 -19.10
CA PRO A 179 -3.37 -7.25 -20.28
C PRO A 179 -2.45 -6.17 -20.86
N ARG A 180 -2.35 -6.09 -22.20
CA ARG A 180 -1.48 -5.13 -22.91
C ARG A 180 -1.52 -3.75 -22.22
N GLY A 181 -0.41 -3.37 -21.58
CA GLY A 181 -0.25 -2.10 -20.87
C GLY A 181 0.02 -2.18 -19.36
N GLY A 182 -0.11 -3.35 -18.71
CA GLY A 182 0.27 -3.52 -17.30
C GLY A 182 1.69 -4.10 -17.16
N GLY A 183 2.61 -3.41 -16.49
CA GLY A 183 3.88 -4.01 -16.04
C GLY A 183 5.11 -3.80 -16.92
N GLY A 184 4.98 -3.25 -18.12
CA GLY A 184 6.14 -2.92 -18.98
C GLY A 184 6.74 -1.54 -18.67
N HIS A 185 7.09 -1.25 -17.42
CA HIS A 185 7.83 -0.03 -17.07
C HIS A 185 8.97 -0.35 -16.08
N ASP A 186 10.06 0.40 -16.17
CA ASP A 186 11.16 0.28 -15.23
C ASP A 186 10.65 0.47 -13.79
N GLY A 187 11.04 -0.44 -12.90
CA GLY A 187 10.58 -0.49 -11.51
C GLY A 187 9.32 -1.32 -11.27
N SER A 188 8.77 -2.02 -12.27
CA SER A 188 7.74 -3.05 -12.02
C SER A 188 8.33 -4.19 -11.16
N PRO A 189 7.68 -4.66 -10.07
CA PRO A 189 8.09 -5.87 -9.35
C PRO A 189 7.93 -7.15 -10.20
N LEU A 190 7.40 -7.01 -11.41
CA LEU A 190 7.15 -8.08 -12.39
C LEU A 190 8.14 -8.05 -13.57
N ASN A 191 9.10 -7.12 -13.57
CA ASN A 191 10.29 -7.16 -14.44
C ASN A 191 11.47 -7.82 -13.72
#